data_AF-A0A0M2XQY1-F1
#
_entry.id   AF-A0A0M2XQY1-F1
#
_cell.length_a   1.000
_cell.length_b   1.000
_cell.length_c   1.000
_cell.angle_alpha   90.00
_cell.angle_beta   90.00
_cell.angle_gamma   90.00
#
_symmetry.space_group_name_H-M   'P 1'
#
loop_
_entity.id
_entity.type
_entity.pdbx_description
1 polymer ?
#
loop_
_entity_poly.entity_id
_entity_poly.type
_entity_poly.pdbx_seq_one_letter_code
_entity_poly.pdbx_strand_id
1 'polypeptide(L)' 'MNENNKARPRFTKEVKTDVINAIVNGELWLEEAMEKYNVQDRRTVIIWLRKYLRDSNKLT' A
#
# COMPACT_ATOMS: atom_id res chain seq x y z
N MET A 1 1.18 28.06 15.98
CA MET A 1 1.76 26.71 16.22
C MET A 1 1.44 25.88 14.99
N ASN A 2 2.44 25.49 14.20
CA ASN A 2 2.24 24.68 12.99
C ASN A 2 2.53 23.20 13.32
N GLU A 3 1.52 22.47 13.80
CA GLU A 3 1.63 21.06 14.20
C GLU A 3 1.34 20.08 13.04
N ASN A 4 2.00 20.26 11.89
CA ASN A 4 1.81 19.36 10.74
C ASN A 4 3.03 18.47 10.45
N ASN A 5 3.71 18.00 11.50
CA ASN A 5 4.73 16.97 11.36
C ASN A 5 4.27 15.62 11.96
N LYS A 6 3.12 15.11 11.51
CA LYS A 6 2.80 13.69 11.73
C LYS A 6 3.78 12.87 10.90
N ALA A 7 4.79 12.31 11.57
CA ALA A 7 5.72 11.37 10.96
C ALA A 7 4.92 10.27 10.26
N ARG A 8 5.22 10.04 8.97
CA ARG A 8 4.51 9.02 8.20
C ARG A 8 4.77 7.65 8.84
N PRO A 9 3.73 6.83 9.11
CA PRO A 9 3.93 5.50 9.65
C PRO A 9 4.82 4.68 8.71
N ARG A 10 5.84 4.03 9.27
CA ARG A 10 6.79 3.23 8.49
C ARG A 10 6.27 1.81 8.37
N PHE A 11 5.67 1.50 7.24
CA PHE A 11 5.22 0.14 6.93
C PHE A 11 6.42 -0.78 6.61
N THR A 12 6.41 -1.98 7.19
CA THR A 12 7.39 -3.04 6.90
C THR A 12 7.24 -3.53 5.46
N LYS A 13 8.25 -4.26 4.96
CA LYS A 13 8.18 -4.86 3.63
C LYS A 13 7.06 -5.90 3.55
N GLU A 14 6.90 -6.70 4.60
CA GLU A 14 5.86 -7.73 4.74
C GLU A 14 4.45 -7.13 4.62
N VAL A 15 4.13 -6.12 5.42
CA VAL A 15 2.82 -5.43 5.35
C VAL A 15 2.53 -4.90 3.95
N LYS A 16 3.53 -4.34 3.27
CA LYS A 16 3.36 -3.86 1.90
C LYS A 16 3.04 -5.00 0.94
N THR A 17 3.76 -6.11 1.04
CA THR A 17 3.53 -7.29 0.21
C THR A 17 2.13 -7.85 0.44
N ASP A 18 1.69 -7.98 1.69
CA ASP A 18 0.38 -8.52 2.03
C ASP A 18 -0.76 -7.65 1.48
N VAL A 19 -0.65 -6.33 1.63
CA VAL A 19 -1.62 -5.36 1.06
C VAL A 19 -1.69 -5.51 -0.46
N ILE A 20 -0.54 -5.59 -1.13
CA ILE A 20 -0.50 -5.72 -2.60
C ILE A 20 -1.14 -7.04 -3.04
N ASN A 21 -0.75 -8.16 -2.41
CA ASN A 21 -1.23 -9.48 -2.78
C ASN A 21 -2.74 -9.61 -2.59
N ALA A 22 -3.27 -9.14 -1.45
CA ALA A 22 -4.70 -9.18 -1.18
C ALA A 22 -5.52 -8.42 -2.25
N ILE A 23 -5.00 -7.29 -2.74
CA ILE A 23 -5.68 -6.53 -3.81
C ILE A 23 -5.51 -7.21 -5.18
N VAL A 24 -4.30 -7.61 -5.55
CA VAL A 24 -4.00 -8.18 -6.88
C VAL A 24 -4.66 -9.54 -7.08
N ASN A 25 -4.80 -10.33 -6.02
CA ASN A 25 -5.52 -11.60 -6.04
C ASN A 25 -7.05 -11.44 -6.03
N GLY A 26 -7.56 -10.21 -5.86
CA GLY A 26 -8.99 -9.94 -5.74
C GLY A 26 -9.60 -10.36 -4.40
N GLU A 27 -8.78 -10.56 -3.36
CA GLU A 27 -9.24 -10.91 -2.01
C GLU A 27 -9.84 -9.70 -1.28
N LEU A 28 -9.33 -8.48 -1.56
CA LEU A 28 -9.81 -7.23 -0.97
C LEU A 28 -9.88 -6.11 -2.00
N TRP A 29 -10.90 -5.27 -1.87
CA TRP A 29 -10.93 -3.96 -2.50
C TRP A 29 -9.93 -3.00 -1.81
N LEU A 30 -9.58 -1.93 -2.51
CA LEU A 30 -8.59 -0.96 -2.02
C LEU A 30 -8.92 -0.40 -0.64
N GLU A 31 -10.17 -0.05 -0.40
CA GLU A 31 -10.62 0.53 0.87
C GLU A 31 -10.63 -0.51 2.01
N GLU A 32 -11.03 -1.75 1.71
CA GLU A 32 -11.01 -2.86 2.67
C GLU A 32 -9.56 -3.21 3.09
N ALA A 33 -8.62 -3.21 2.13
CA ALA A 33 -7.21 -3.39 2.43
C ALA A 33 -6.65 -2.20 3.25
N MET A 34 -7.07 -0.98 2.96
CA MET A 34 -6.67 0.18 3.76
C MET A 34 -7.15 0.06 5.21
N GLU A 35 -8.39 -0.36 5.41
CA GLU A 35 -8.96 -0.57 6.74
C GLU A 35 -8.25 -1.72 7.48
N LYS A 36 -8.16 -2.90 6.86
CA LYS A 36 -7.56 -4.10 7.46
C LYS A 36 -6.10 -3.90 7.90
N TYR A 37 -5.32 -3.17 7.11
CA TYR A 37 -3.89 -2.94 7.38
C TYR A 37 -3.58 -1.56 7.97
N ASN A 38 -4.62 -0.82 8.38
CA ASN A 38 -4.51 0.53 8.97
C ASN A 38 -3.68 1.51 8.12
N VAL A 39 -3.89 1.49 6.81
CA VAL A 39 -3.26 2.41 5.87
C VAL A 39 -4.18 3.60 5.63
N GLN A 40 -3.88 4.71 6.29
CA GLN A 40 -4.75 5.90 6.28
C GLN A 40 -4.76 6.65 4.94
N ASP A 41 -3.63 6.68 4.22
CA ASP A 41 -3.52 7.42 2.97
C ASP A 41 -3.62 6.49 1.76
N ARG A 42 -4.71 6.61 1.01
CA ARG A 42 -4.95 5.89 -0.25
C ARG A 42 -3.80 6.01 -1.24
N ARG A 43 -3.11 7.16 -1.29
CA ARG A 43 -1.96 7.38 -2.18
C ARG A 43 -0.81 6.43 -1.85
N THR A 44 -0.66 6.05 -0.59
CA THR A 44 0.38 5.10 -0.15
C THR A 44 0.20 3.74 -0.81
N VAL A 45 -1.03 3.20 -0.81
CA VAL A 45 -1.32 1.91 -1.44
C VAL A 45 -1.16 1.98 -2.97
N ILE A 46 -1.62 3.07 -3.59
CA ILE A 46 -1.45 3.29 -5.03
C ILE A 46 0.03 3.31 -5.44
N ILE A 47 0.90 3.94 -4.65
CA ILE A 47 2.34 3.94 -4.92
C ILE A 47 2.92 2.52 -4.90
N TRP A 48 2.48 1.69 -3.95
CA TRP A 48 2.92 0.30 -3.84
C TRP A 48 2.46 -0.55 -5.02
N LEU A 49 1.19 -0.43 -5.42
CA LEU A 49 0.66 -1.12 -6.59
C LEU A 49 1.36 -0.69 -7.89
N ARG A 50 1.62 0.60 -8.08
CA ARG A 50 2.37 1.10 -9.25
C ARG A 50 3.81 0.57 -9.28
N LYS A 51 4.45 0.44 -8.11
CA LYS A 51 5.77 -0.17 -8.01
C LYS A 51 5.72 -1.65 -8.37
N TYR A 52 4.77 -2.40 -7.82
CA TYR A 52 4.54 -3.80 -8.14
C TYR A 52 4.38 -4.02 -9.66
N LEU A 53 3.48 -3.26 -10.31
CA LEU A 53 3.27 -3.38 -11.76
C LEU A 53 4.54 -3.10 -12.57
N ARG A 54 5.32 -2.09 -12.19
CA ARG A 54 6.59 -1.77 -12.84
C ARG A 54 7.61 -2.90 -12.70
N ASP A 55 7.69 -3.49 -11.51
CA ASP A 55 8.64 -4.57 -11.23
C ASP A 55 8.22 -5.86 -11.95
N SER A 56 6.91 -6.16 -12.03
CA SER A 56 6.37 -7.29 -12.80
C SER A 56 6.63 -7.16 -14.30
N ASN A 57 6.50 -5.96 -14.87
CA ASN A 57 6.73 -5.72 -16.31
C ASN A 57 8.21 -5.78 -16.73
N LYS A 58 9.15 -5.89 -15.77
CA LYS A 58 10.57 -6.11 -16.08
C LYS A 58 10.94 -7.59 -16.19
N LEU A 59 10.01 -8.49 -15.85
CA LEU A 59 10.17 -9.94 -15.91
C LEU A 59 9.60 -10.56 -17.19
N THR A 60 8.96 -9.75 -18.05
CA THR A 60 8.47 -10.07 -19.40
C THR A 60 9.32 -9.38 -20.45
#